data_AF-A0A6B3UN89-F1
#
_entry.id   AF-A0A6B3UN89-F1
#
_cell.length_a   1.000
_cell.length_b   1.000
_cell.length_c   1.000
_cell.angle_alpha   90.00
_cell.angle_beta   90.00
_cell.angle_gamma   90.00
#
_symmetry.space_group_name_H-M   'P 1'
#
loop_
_entity.id
_entity.type
_entity.pdbx_description
1 polymer ?
#
loop_
_entity_poly.entity_id
_entity_poly.type
_entity_poly.pdbx_seq_one_letter_code
_entity_poly.pdbx_strand_id
1 'polypeptide(L)'
;MTLRQFSRLCGVVAVVAALLVLTGWAVDLPPLESLLPGFPATQPMTALVIGFLGAGLWLIASERTHARRLARALSALVLLICVTTILAYAGFDIGMDRWLFPDRVAEQRVVPHPGRMGQMTIICALLLAFAIVAKARRLWPRTAVGAATLALLLSAAASLAFLFNAGTAGFASVSIPTAAVLAVLGAGVLAAPPLTGWPRRLTLDTPGGAASRL
;
A
#
# COMPACT_ATOMS: atom_id res chain seq x y z
N MET A 1 8.62 -2.58 21.67
CA MET A 1 8.46 -1.74 20.45
C MET A 1 7.16 -0.97 20.56
N THR A 2 7.17 0.37 20.43
CA THR A 2 5.91 1.15 20.48
C THR A 2 5.14 1.01 19.16
N LEU A 3 3.81 1.15 19.16
CA LEU A 3 2.99 1.08 17.93
C LEU A 3 3.43 2.09 16.87
N ARG A 4 3.97 3.24 17.29
CA ARG A 4 4.54 4.25 16.39
C ARG A 4 5.82 3.75 15.71
N GLN A 5 6.71 3.10 16.45
CA GLN A 5 7.91 2.48 15.88
C GLN A 5 7.53 1.38 14.89
N PHE A 6 6.53 0.57 15.23
CA PHE A 6 6.01 -0.46 14.33
C PHE A 6 5.46 0.13 13.03
N SER A 7 4.59 1.15 13.13
CA SER A 7 4.05 1.87 11.99
C SER A 7 5.14 2.48 11.09
N ARG A 8 6.18 3.07 11.69
CA ARG A 8 7.34 3.59 10.93
C ARG A 8 8.11 2.49 10.24
N LEU A 9 8.34 1.36 10.92
CA LEU A 9 9.05 0.22 10.33
C LEU A 9 8.27 -0.32 9.11
N CYS A 10 6.96 -0.50 9.23
CA CYS A 10 6.10 -0.88 8.10
C CYS A 10 6.23 0.10 6.92
N GLY A 11 6.26 1.41 7.20
CA GLY A 11 6.47 2.44 6.17
C GLY A 11 7.83 2.33 5.50
N VAL A 12 8.91 2.12 6.27
CA VAL A 12 10.27 1.95 5.75
C VAL A 12 10.36 0.69 4.89
N VAL A 13 9.81 -0.44 5.34
CA VAL A 13 9.78 -1.69 4.57
C VAL A 13 9.09 -1.48 3.21
N ALA A 14 7.95 -0.78 3.19
CA ALA A 14 7.26 -0.48 1.94
C ALA A 14 8.07 0.43 1.00
N VAL A 15 8.75 1.45 1.53
CA VAL A 15 9.62 2.33 0.73
C VAL A 15 10.81 1.55 0.15
N VAL A 16 11.46 0.71 0.95
CA VAL A 16 12.58 -0.12 0.49
C VAL A 16 12.11 -1.08 -0.60
N ALA A 17 10.98 -1.76 -0.40
CA ALA A 17 10.41 -2.65 -1.41
C ALA A 17 10.09 -1.91 -2.72
N ALA A 18 9.51 -0.71 -2.64
CA ALA A 18 9.24 0.12 -3.81
C ALA A 18 10.52 0.51 -4.57
N LEU A 19 11.56 0.92 -3.84
CA LEU A 19 12.85 1.27 -4.44
C LEU A 19 13.50 0.06 -5.12
N LEU A 20 13.48 -1.12 -4.47
CA LEU A 20 14.02 -2.35 -5.06
C LEU A 20 13.33 -2.70 -6.39
N VAL A 21 12.00 -2.63 -6.43
CA VAL A 21 11.25 -2.88 -7.67
C VAL A 21 11.59 -1.85 -8.73
N LEU A 22 11.59 -0.56 -8.41
CA LEU A 22 11.93 0.50 -9.37
C LEU A 22 13.36 0.38 -9.88
N THR A 23 14.31 -0.03 -9.04
CA THR A 23 15.67 -0.33 -9.48
C THR A 23 15.70 -1.55 -10.38
N GLY A 24 14.94 -2.61 -10.09
CA GLY A 24 14.82 -3.79 -10.94
C GLY A 24 14.40 -3.44 -12.36
N TRP A 25 13.38 -2.58 -12.49
CA TRP A 25 12.95 -2.04 -13.77
C TRP A 25 13.99 -1.17 -14.47
N ALA A 26 14.74 -0.36 -13.71
CA ALA A 26 15.75 0.53 -14.27
C ALA A 26 16.99 -0.20 -14.81
N VAL A 27 17.38 -1.31 -14.17
CA VAL A 27 18.57 -2.09 -14.56
C VAL A 27 18.25 -3.41 -15.27
N ASP A 28 16.99 -3.64 -15.63
CA ASP A 28 16.50 -4.86 -16.28
C ASP A 28 16.88 -6.14 -15.51
N LEU A 29 16.54 -6.16 -14.23
CA LEU A 29 16.73 -7.32 -13.36
C LEU A 29 15.36 -7.87 -12.92
N PRO A 30 14.76 -8.79 -13.69
CA PRO A 30 13.45 -9.38 -13.38
C PRO A 30 13.29 -9.91 -11.95
N PRO A 31 14.32 -10.52 -11.30
CA PRO A 31 14.20 -10.96 -9.91
C PRO A 31 13.93 -9.84 -8.91
N LEU A 32 14.34 -8.59 -9.19
CA LEU A 32 14.05 -7.44 -8.33
C LEU A 32 12.61 -6.93 -8.52
N GLU A 33 12.01 -7.16 -9.68
CA GLU A 33 10.65 -6.74 -10.00
C GLU A 33 9.59 -7.67 -9.40
N SER A 34 9.84 -8.99 -9.46
CA SER A 34 8.97 -10.02 -8.90
C SER A 34 9.36 -10.43 -7.47
N LEU A 35 10.54 -10.00 -7.00
CA LEU A 35 11.21 -10.37 -5.74
C LEU A 35 11.50 -11.87 -5.54
N LEU A 36 10.77 -12.74 -6.24
CA LEU A 36 11.04 -14.17 -6.35
C LEU A 36 10.93 -14.60 -7.84
N PRO A 37 11.72 -15.58 -8.29
CA PRO A 37 11.61 -16.14 -9.64
C PRO A 37 10.25 -16.83 -9.86
N GLY A 38 9.65 -16.65 -11.04
CA GLY A 38 8.40 -17.34 -11.43
C GLY A 38 7.10 -16.64 -11.04
N PHE A 39 7.16 -15.44 -10.44
CA PHE A 39 5.97 -14.66 -10.08
C PHE A 39 5.77 -13.46 -11.00
N PRO A 40 4.52 -12.95 -11.15
CA PRO A 40 4.26 -11.73 -11.89
C PRO A 40 5.10 -10.56 -11.37
N ALA A 41 5.74 -9.83 -12.29
CA ALA A 41 6.49 -8.63 -11.95
C ALA A 41 5.57 -7.54 -11.38
N THR A 42 6.06 -6.83 -10.35
CA THR A 42 5.35 -5.68 -9.80
C THR A 42 5.51 -4.50 -10.73
N GLN A 43 4.40 -3.96 -11.22
CA GLN A 43 4.44 -2.88 -12.22
C GLN A 43 5.01 -1.57 -11.64
N PRO A 44 5.65 -0.71 -12.45
CA PRO A 44 6.34 0.49 -11.96
C PRO A 44 5.43 1.46 -11.22
N MET A 45 4.23 1.70 -11.75
CA MET A 45 3.21 2.54 -11.11
C MET A 45 2.78 1.97 -9.75
N THR A 46 2.74 0.63 -9.64
CA THR A 46 2.41 -0.04 -8.37
C THR A 46 3.50 0.21 -7.33
N ALA A 47 4.77 0.08 -7.71
CA ALA A 47 5.90 0.36 -6.83
C ALA A 47 5.90 1.81 -6.34
N LEU A 48 5.62 2.76 -7.24
CA LEU A 48 5.53 4.18 -6.92
C LEU A 48 4.41 4.47 -5.91
N VAL A 49 3.22 3.88 -6.11
CA VAL A 49 2.09 3.98 -5.17
C VAL A 49 2.44 3.40 -3.80
N ILE A 50 3.07 2.21 -3.76
CA ILE A 50 3.55 1.59 -2.51
C ILE A 50 4.55 2.50 -1.79
N GLY A 51 5.49 3.09 -2.52
CA GLY A 51 6.47 4.02 -1.98
C GLY A 51 5.83 5.26 -1.35
N PHE A 52 4.85 5.86 -2.04
CA PHE A 52 4.10 7.01 -1.50
C PHE A 52 3.25 6.66 -0.29
N LEU A 53 2.61 5.50 -0.27
CA LEU A 53 1.89 5.00 0.91
C LEU A 53 2.85 4.76 2.08
N GLY A 54 4.00 4.14 1.84
CA GLY A 54 5.03 3.89 2.85
C GLY A 54 5.62 5.17 3.44
N ALA A 55 5.96 6.13 2.59
CA ALA A 55 6.43 7.45 3.01
C ALA A 55 5.33 8.21 3.78
N GLY A 56 4.09 8.17 3.30
CA GLY A 56 2.93 8.74 3.99
C GLY A 56 2.72 8.14 5.39
N LEU A 57 2.87 6.82 5.51
CA LEU A 57 2.77 6.09 6.77
C LEU A 57 3.90 6.44 7.74
N TRP A 58 5.13 6.54 7.26
CA TRP A 58 6.27 6.96 8.07
C TRP A 58 6.09 8.40 8.60
N LEU A 59 5.61 9.31 7.73
CA LEU A 59 5.39 10.72 8.05
C LEU A 59 4.20 10.94 9.00
N ILE A 60 3.10 10.21 8.85
CA ILE A 60 1.93 10.36 9.74
C ILE A 60 2.23 9.89 11.18
N ALA A 61 3.19 8.98 11.35
CA ALA A 61 3.70 8.57 12.66
C ALA A 61 4.61 9.63 13.34
N SER A 62 4.87 10.76 12.68
CA SER A 62 5.55 11.93 13.25
C SER A 62 4.57 12.89 13.94
N GLU A 63 5.02 13.57 14.99
CA GLU A 63 4.23 14.59 15.70
C GLU A 63 4.24 15.94 15.00
N ARG A 64 5.16 16.13 14.03
CA ARG A 64 5.35 17.39 13.34
C ARG A 64 4.20 17.67 12.37
N THR A 65 3.60 18.86 12.47
CA THR A 65 2.49 19.29 11.60
C THR A 65 2.85 19.26 10.12
N HIS A 66 4.06 19.68 9.75
CA HIS A 66 4.54 19.63 8.36
C HIS A 66 4.61 18.20 7.82
N ALA A 67 5.09 17.24 8.61
CA ALA A 67 5.13 15.83 8.22
C ALA A 67 3.72 15.28 7.95
N ARG A 68 2.73 15.61 8.79
CA ARG A 68 1.33 15.20 8.57
C ARG A 68 0.68 15.87 7.35
N ARG A 69 1.10 17.08 6.99
CA ARG A 69 0.67 17.73 5.72
C ARG A 69 1.25 16.99 4.51
N LEU A 70 2.54 16.66 4.56
CA LEU A 70 3.20 15.93 3.48
C LEU A 70 2.64 14.50 3.33
N ALA A 71 2.38 13.79 4.43
CA ALA A 71 1.71 12.49 4.41
C ALA A 71 0.37 12.55 3.68
N ARG A 72 -0.42 13.59 3.95
CA ARG A 72 -1.70 13.82 3.28
C ARG A 72 -1.54 14.11 1.79
N ALA A 73 -0.55 14.92 1.42
CA ALA A 73 -0.28 15.23 0.02
C ALA A 73 0.10 13.96 -0.77
N LEU A 74 0.99 13.14 -0.22
CA LEU A 74 1.38 11.85 -0.81
C LEU A 74 0.19 10.90 -0.94
N SER A 75 -0.61 10.74 0.11
CA SER A 75 -1.80 9.87 0.04
C SER A 75 -2.89 10.43 -0.88
N ALA A 76 -3.06 11.75 -0.98
CA ALA A 76 -3.97 12.35 -1.94
C ALA A 76 -3.53 12.11 -3.38
N LEU A 77 -2.22 12.16 -3.64
CA LEU A 77 -1.65 11.79 -4.94
C LEU A 77 -1.89 10.31 -5.27
N VAL A 78 -1.76 9.41 -4.29
CA VAL A 78 -2.12 7.99 -4.47
C VAL A 78 -3.60 7.82 -4.80
N LEU A 79 -4.51 8.54 -4.12
CA LEU A 79 -5.93 8.51 -4.47
C LEU A 79 -6.16 8.93 -5.92
N LEU A 80 -5.51 10.01 -6.35
CA LEU A 80 -5.61 10.49 -7.73
C LEU A 80 -5.11 9.45 -8.73
N ILE A 81 -3.93 8.86 -8.49
CA ILE A 81 -3.36 7.79 -9.33
C ILE A 81 -4.36 6.63 -9.45
N CYS A 82 -4.86 6.11 -8.33
CA CYS A 82 -5.80 5.01 -8.35
C CYS A 82 -7.11 5.33 -9.09
N VAL A 83 -7.67 6.54 -8.91
CA VAL A 83 -8.86 6.98 -9.64
C VAL A 83 -8.57 7.06 -11.14
N THR A 84 -7.43 7.61 -11.54
CA THR A 84 -7.04 7.64 -12.96
C THR A 84 -6.85 6.24 -13.54
N THR A 85 -6.31 5.29 -12.77
CA THR A 85 -6.20 3.89 -13.24
C THR A 85 -7.58 3.23 -13.40
N ILE A 86 -8.54 3.50 -12.51
CA ILE A 86 -9.93 3.01 -12.66
C ILE A 86 -10.56 3.59 -13.92
N LEU A 87 -10.38 4.88 -14.18
CA LEU A 87 -10.88 5.52 -15.40
C LEU A 87 -10.25 4.93 -16.66
N ALA A 88 -8.96 4.56 -16.61
CA ALA A 88 -8.30 3.87 -17.71
C ALA A 88 -8.92 2.48 -17.99
N TYR A 89 -9.40 1.76 -16.97
CA TYR A 89 -10.18 0.53 -17.16
C TYR A 89 -11.57 0.79 -17.75
N ALA A 90 -12.14 1.98 -17.56
CA ALA A 90 -13.40 2.39 -18.19
C ALA A 90 -13.23 2.96 -19.62
N GLY A 91 -12.00 2.96 -20.16
CA GLY A 91 -11.69 3.42 -21.52
C GLY A 91 -11.08 4.81 -21.61
N PHE A 92 -10.97 5.55 -20.49
CA PHE A 92 -10.31 6.86 -20.43
C PHE A 92 -8.83 6.71 -20.08
N ASP A 93 -8.05 6.11 -20.97
CA ASP A 93 -6.64 5.84 -20.73
C ASP A 93 -5.74 7.02 -21.14
N ILE A 94 -5.10 7.64 -20.15
CA ILE A 94 -4.09 8.70 -20.32
C ILE A 94 -2.66 8.15 -20.51
N GLY A 95 -2.49 6.83 -20.49
CA GLY A 95 -1.20 6.16 -20.68
C GLY A 95 -0.26 6.26 -19.49
N MET A 96 -0.79 6.44 -18.27
CA MET A 96 0.02 6.58 -17.04
C MET A 96 0.95 5.38 -16.81
N ASP A 97 0.52 4.19 -17.25
CA ASP A 97 1.26 2.94 -17.17
C ASP A 97 2.64 3.00 -17.87
N ARG A 98 2.80 3.91 -18.85
CA ARG A 98 4.03 4.07 -19.66
C ARG A 98 4.90 5.27 -19.27
N TRP A 99 4.53 6.05 -18.25
CA TRP A 99 5.26 7.29 -17.93
C TRP A 99 6.68 7.05 -17.38
N LEU A 100 6.92 5.94 -16.70
CA LEU A 100 8.22 5.65 -16.07
C LEU A 100 9.17 4.86 -16.98
N PHE A 101 8.69 3.77 -17.56
CA PHE A 101 9.49 2.85 -18.39
C PHE A 101 8.70 2.47 -19.66
N PRO A 102 8.47 3.42 -20.59
CA PRO A 102 7.57 3.23 -21.73
C PRO A 102 7.96 2.04 -22.60
N ASP A 103 9.25 1.91 -22.93
CA ASP A 103 9.77 0.89 -23.83
C ASP A 103 9.63 -0.51 -23.22
N ARG A 104 10.02 -0.65 -21.95
CA ARG A 104 9.96 -1.91 -21.19
C ARG A 104 8.53 -2.38 -20.96
N VAL A 105 7.63 -1.45 -20.66
CA VAL A 105 6.21 -1.76 -20.51
C VAL A 105 5.63 -2.22 -21.84
N ALA A 106 6.03 -1.63 -22.97
CA ALA A 106 5.56 -2.03 -24.29
C ALA A 106 6.02 -3.44 -24.71
N GLU A 107 7.13 -3.93 -24.15
CA GLU A 107 7.66 -5.27 -24.41
C GLU A 107 6.87 -6.41 -23.73
N GLN A 108 5.99 -6.09 -22.76
CA GLN A 108 5.15 -7.08 -22.07
C GLN A 108 4.01 -7.59 -22.96
N ARG A 109 4.31 -8.44 -23.95
CA ARG A 109 3.34 -8.93 -24.95
C ARG A 109 2.31 -9.94 -24.44
N VAL A 110 2.55 -10.55 -23.28
CA VAL A 110 1.73 -11.65 -22.73
C VAL A 110 0.63 -11.15 -21.78
N VAL A 111 0.66 -9.87 -21.39
CA VAL A 111 -0.26 -9.31 -20.40
C VAL A 111 -1.36 -8.49 -21.11
N PRO A 112 -2.66 -8.68 -20.79
CA PRO A 112 -3.76 -7.97 -21.47
C PRO A 112 -3.68 -6.44 -21.36
N HIS A 113 -3.11 -5.93 -20.27
CA HIS A 113 -2.91 -4.49 -20.02
C HIS A 113 -1.49 -4.26 -19.49
N PRO A 114 -0.49 -4.10 -20.38
CA PRO A 114 0.91 -3.92 -20.01
C PRO A 114 1.12 -2.71 -19.10
N GLY A 115 1.94 -2.85 -18.05
CA GLY A 115 2.23 -1.76 -17.12
C GLY A 115 1.13 -1.43 -16.10
N ARG A 116 -0.09 -1.95 -16.31
CA ARG A 116 -1.27 -1.52 -15.55
C ARG A 116 -1.36 -2.17 -14.18
N MET A 117 -1.66 -1.37 -13.17
CA MET A 117 -1.81 -1.83 -11.78
C MET A 117 -3.01 -2.77 -11.64
N GLY A 118 -2.83 -3.92 -10.99
CA GLY A 118 -3.89 -4.91 -10.78
C GLY A 118 -5.08 -4.34 -10.00
N GLN A 119 -6.30 -4.77 -10.35
CA GLN A 119 -7.56 -4.25 -9.78
C GLN A 119 -7.62 -4.35 -8.25
N MET A 120 -7.22 -5.49 -7.68
CA MET A 120 -7.17 -5.67 -6.23
C MET A 120 -6.16 -4.71 -5.56
N THR A 121 -4.99 -4.50 -6.18
CA THR A 121 -3.97 -3.55 -5.72
C THR A 121 -4.54 -2.13 -5.70
N ILE A 122 -5.30 -1.73 -6.72
CA ILE A 122 -5.97 -0.42 -6.77
C ILE A 122 -6.91 -0.25 -5.57
N ILE A 123 -7.76 -1.24 -5.29
CA ILE A 123 -8.73 -1.19 -4.19
C ILE A 123 -8.00 -1.08 -2.85
N CYS A 124 -6.99 -1.92 -2.60
CA CYS A 124 -6.19 -1.86 -1.38
C CYS A 124 -5.47 -0.50 -1.24
N ALA A 125 -4.85 0.00 -2.31
CA ALA A 125 -4.17 1.28 -2.30
C ALA A 125 -5.13 2.45 -2.02
N LEU A 126 -6.34 2.44 -2.59
CA LEU A 126 -7.38 3.42 -2.31
C LEU A 126 -7.80 3.42 -0.84
N LEU A 127 -8.07 2.24 -0.28
CA LEU A 127 -8.47 2.08 1.11
C LEU A 127 -7.37 2.56 2.07
N LEU A 128 -6.10 2.21 1.80
CA LEU A 128 -4.96 2.63 2.60
C LEU A 128 -4.72 4.14 2.49
N ALA A 129 -4.75 4.71 1.28
CA ALA A 129 -4.58 6.14 1.07
C ALA A 129 -5.68 6.95 1.79
N PHE A 130 -6.94 6.51 1.67
CA PHE A 130 -8.06 7.10 2.38
C PHE A 130 -7.86 7.03 3.90
N ALA A 131 -7.46 5.87 4.42
CA ALA A 131 -7.21 5.70 5.85
C ALA A 131 -6.09 6.63 6.36
N ILE A 132 -5.01 6.80 5.61
CA ILE A 132 -3.91 7.72 5.96
C ILE A 132 -4.41 9.18 5.93
N VAL A 133 -5.15 9.60 4.90
CA VAL A 133 -5.72 10.97 4.84
C VAL A 133 -6.65 11.24 6.01
N ALA A 134 -7.56 10.30 6.31
CA ALA A 134 -8.51 10.40 7.41
C ALA A 134 -7.78 10.53 8.76
N LYS A 135 -6.80 9.65 9.03
CA LYS A 135 -5.97 9.74 10.24
C LYS A 135 -5.13 11.02 10.30
N ALA A 136 -4.59 11.49 9.17
CA ALA A 136 -3.78 12.71 9.10
C ALA A 136 -4.62 13.95 9.42
N ARG A 137 -5.88 13.96 8.99
CA ARG A 137 -6.87 14.99 9.29
C ARG A 137 -7.54 14.83 10.67
N ARG A 138 -7.35 13.69 11.33
CA ARG A 138 -8.09 13.28 12.54
C ARG A 138 -9.61 13.22 12.29
N LEU A 139 -10.01 12.94 11.04
CA LEU A 139 -11.40 12.81 10.63
C LEU A 139 -11.78 11.33 10.59
N TRP A 140 -13.04 11.05 10.91
CA TRP A 140 -13.67 9.73 10.83
C TRP A 140 -12.79 8.55 11.30
N PRO A 141 -12.37 8.56 12.56
CA PRO A 141 -11.45 7.57 13.11
C PRO A 141 -11.92 6.11 12.92
N ARG A 142 -13.23 5.87 12.99
CA ARG A 142 -13.82 4.53 12.81
C ARG A 142 -13.75 4.05 11.36
N THR A 143 -14.04 4.92 10.39
CA THR A 143 -14.00 4.55 8.96
C THR A 143 -12.57 4.34 8.49
N ALA A 144 -11.60 5.12 9.00
CA ALA A 144 -10.18 4.93 8.71
C ALA A 144 -9.68 3.56 9.18
N VAL A 145 -10.12 3.11 10.36
CA VAL A 145 -9.80 1.77 10.87
C VAL A 145 -10.49 0.68 10.05
N GLY A 146 -11.77 0.87 9.71
CA GLY A 146 -12.50 -0.06 8.83
C GLY A 146 -11.83 -0.23 7.47
N ALA A 147 -11.44 0.87 6.82
CA ALA A 147 -10.75 0.85 5.54
C ALA A 147 -9.38 0.16 5.62
N ALA A 148 -8.57 0.47 6.64
CA ALA A 148 -7.28 -0.18 6.83
C ALA A 148 -7.42 -1.68 7.17
N THR A 149 -8.44 -2.06 7.94
CA THR A 149 -8.75 -3.47 8.25
C THR A 149 -9.18 -4.22 7.00
N LEU A 150 -10.07 -3.62 6.19
CA LEU A 150 -10.50 -4.22 4.93
C LEU A 150 -9.33 -4.40 3.96
N ALA A 151 -8.48 -3.38 3.80
CA ALA A 151 -7.27 -3.48 2.98
C ALA A 151 -6.33 -4.60 3.47
N LEU A 152 -6.15 -4.73 4.79
CA LEU A 152 -5.36 -5.81 5.38
C LEU A 152 -5.97 -7.18 5.09
N LEU A 153 -7.28 -7.34 5.27
CA LEU A 153 -7.99 -8.60 5.03
C LEU A 153 -7.95 -8.99 3.55
N LEU A 154 -8.16 -8.04 2.63
CA LEU A 154 -8.05 -8.28 1.19
C LEU A 154 -6.63 -8.69 0.79
N SER A 155 -5.62 -8.04 1.36
CA SER A 155 -4.20 -8.37 1.08
C SER A 155 -3.80 -9.72 1.68
N ALA A 156 -4.31 -10.06 2.87
CA ALA A 156 -4.12 -11.36 3.49
C ALA A 156 -4.83 -12.47 2.70
N ALA A 157 -6.07 -12.23 2.26
CA ALA A 157 -6.82 -13.14 1.41
C ALA A 157 -6.10 -13.37 0.06
N ALA A 158 -5.54 -12.31 -0.55
CA ALA A 158 -4.73 -12.43 -1.75
C ALA A 158 -3.47 -13.29 -1.52
N SER A 159 -2.82 -13.11 -0.38
CA SER A 159 -1.65 -13.91 0.00
C SER A 159 -2.01 -15.39 0.23
N LEU A 160 -3.18 -15.67 0.83
CA LEU A 160 -3.67 -17.04 1.07
C LEU A 160 -4.15 -17.71 -0.22
N ALA A 161 -4.89 -17.01 -1.07
CA ALA A 161 -5.34 -17.52 -2.36
C ALA A 161 -4.15 -18.00 -3.21
N PHE A 162 -3.02 -17.29 -3.11
CA PHE A 162 -1.77 -17.70 -3.69
C PHE A 162 -1.21 -18.99 -3.05
N LEU A 163 -1.10 -19.03 -1.72
CA LEU A 163 -0.53 -20.19 -0.99
C LEU A 163 -1.28 -21.50 -1.28
N PHE A 164 -2.59 -21.43 -1.44
CA PHE A 164 -3.44 -22.58 -1.74
C PHE A 164 -3.57 -22.88 -3.24
N ASN A 165 -2.84 -22.15 -4.11
CA ASN A 165 -2.96 -22.22 -5.57
C ASN A 165 -4.43 -22.16 -6.03
N ALA A 166 -5.27 -21.43 -5.28
CA ALA A 166 -6.66 -21.24 -5.59
C ALA A 166 -6.73 -20.17 -6.67
N GLY A 167 -6.65 -20.63 -7.93
CA GLY A 167 -6.73 -19.83 -9.16
C GLY A 167 -8.07 -19.10 -9.30
N THR A 168 -8.32 -18.15 -8.42
CA THR A 168 -9.49 -17.29 -8.44
C THR A 168 -9.17 -16.12 -9.37
N ALA A 169 -9.96 -15.98 -10.44
CA ALA A 169 -9.69 -15.10 -11.58
C ALA A 169 -9.43 -13.63 -11.21
N GLY A 170 -9.87 -13.16 -10.04
CA GLY A 170 -9.61 -11.79 -9.55
C GLY A 170 -8.30 -11.61 -8.78
N PHE A 171 -7.72 -12.67 -8.20
CA PHE A 171 -6.49 -12.61 -7.41
C PHE A 171 -5.23 -12.96 -8.21
N ALA A 172 -5.40 -13.60 -9.37
CA ALA A 172 -4.31 -13.98 -10.27
C ALA A 172 -3.47 -12.79 -10.82
N SER A 173 -3.94 -11.55 -10.63
CA SER A 173 -3.29 -10.33 -11.14
C SER A 173 -2.40 -9.61 -10.11
N VAL A 174 -2.20 -10.15 -8.91
CA VAL A 174 -1.39 -9.52 -7.85
C VAL A 174 -0.11 -10.32 -7.62
N SER A 175 1.05 -9.65 -7.66
CA SER A 175 2.31 -10.29 -7.26
C SER A 175 2.33 -10.55 -5.75
N ILE A 176 2.85 -11.70 -5.32
CA ILE A 176 3.03 -12.04 -3.89
C ILE A 176 3.70 -10.91 -3.10
N PRO A 177 4.83 -10.34 -3.54
CA PRO A 177 5.46 -9.29 -2.78
C PRO A 177 4.56 -8.06 -2.63
N THR A 178 3.75 -7.74 -3.64
CA THR A 178 2.78 -6.64 -3.56
C THR A 178 1.73 -6.92 -2.48
N ALA A 179 1.14 -8.12 -2.46
CA ALA A 179 0.16 -8.49 -1.45
C ALA A 179 0.75 -8.45 -0.03
N ALA A 180 1.98 -8.97 0.15
CA ALA A 180 2.68 -8.93 1.42
C ALA A 180 2.96 -7.49 1.89
N VAL A 181 3.47 -6.63 1.01
CA VAL A 181 3.76 -5.23 1.34
C VAL A 181 2.48 -4.44 1.63
N LEU A 182 1.40 -4.68 0.90
CA LEU A 182 0.09 -4.07 1.20
C LEU A 182 -0.47 -4.52 2.56
N ALA A 183 -0.29 -5.80 2.92
CA ALA A 183 -0.64 -6.29 4.26
C ALA A 183 0.20 -5.62 5.35
N VAL A 184 1.52 -5.49 5.14
CA VAL A 184 2.43 -4.75 6.04
C VAL A 184 1.99 -3.29 6.19
N LEU A 185 1.63 -2.63 5.09
CA LEU A 185 1.08 -1.27 5.11
C LEU A 185 -0.24 -1.19 5.89
N GLY A 186 -1.16 -2.13 5.68
CA GLY A 186 -2.43 -2.20 6.42
C GLY A 186 -2.23 -2.32 7.93
N ALA A 187 -1.35 -3.23 8.37
CA ALA A 187 -1.00 -3.38 9.77
C ALA A 187 -0.34 -2.11 10.33
N GLY A 188 0.58 -1.50 9.57
CA GLY A 188 1.25 -0.27 9.95
C GLY A 188 0.30 0.93 10.05
N VAL A 189 -0.68 1.05 9.14
CA VAL A 189 -1.74 2.08 9.20
C VAL A 189 -2.61 1.87 10.42
N LEU A 190 -2.99 0.64 10.77
CA LEU A 190 -3.76 0.36 11.99
C LEU A 190 -3.01 0.79 13.25
N ALA A 191 -1.70 0.52 13.32
CA ALA A 191 -0.82 0.93 14.41
C ALA A 191 -0.52 2.45 14.44
N ALA A 192 -0.77 3.18 13.35
CA ALA A 192 -0.48 4.61 13.26
C ALA A 192 -1.41 5.47 14.15
N PRO A 193 -0.88 6.51 14.85
CA PRO A 193 -1.69 7.46 15.58
C PRO A 193 -2.54 8.37 14.67
N PRO A 194 -3.68 8.92 15.16
CA PRO A 194 -4.29 8.65 16.46
C PRO A 194 -4.92 7.24 16.52
N LEU A 195 -4.64 6.52 17.61
CA LEU A 195 -5.23 5.20 17.87
C LEU A 195 -6.68 5.41 18.29
N THR A 196 -7.61 5.00 17.45
CA THR A 196 -9.05 5.08 17.69
C THR A 196 -9.70 3.77 17.28
N GLY A 197 -10.82 3.37 17.89
CA GLY A 197 -11.47 2.08 17.60
C GLY A 197 -10.87 0.90 18.38
N TRP A 198 -10.97 -0.31 17.83
CA TRP A 198 -10.52 -1.54 18.51
C TRP A 198 -9.03 -1.56 18.88
N PRO A 199 -8.08 -1.00 18.11
CA PRO A 199 -6.66 -1.01 18.51
C PRO A 199 -6.41 -0.22 19.79
N ARG A 200 -7.23 0.81 20.04
CA ARG A 200 -7.20 1.60 21.28
C ARG A 200 -7.69 0.79 22.48
N ARG A 201 -8.76 -0.02 22.33
CA ARG A 201 -9.30 -0.84 23.42
C ARG A 201 -8.29 -1.88 23.89
N LEU A 202 -7.68 -2.62 22.95
CA LEU A 202 -6.68 -3.65 23.30
C LEU A 202 -5.43 -3.08 23.97
N THR A 203 -5.04 -1.84 23.65
CA THR A 203 -3.82 -1.24 24.20
C THR A 203 -4.02 -0.37 25.43
N LEU A 204 -5.23 0.13 25.71
CA LEU A 204 -5.49 0.98 26.87
C LEU A 204 -6.27 0.29 27.99
N ASP A 205 -6.95 -0.83 27.73
CA ASP A 205 -7.67 -1.59 28.77
C ASP A 205 -6.77 -2.64 29.46
N THR A 206 -5.45 -2.61 29.22
CA THR A 206 -4.47 -3.40 29.96
C THR A 206 -3.98 -2.63 31.20
N PRO A 207 -3.80 -3.27 32.36
CA PRO A 207 -3.39 -2.61 33.61
C PRO A 207 -2.13 -1.73 33.50
N GLY A 208 -1.22 -2.04 32.56
CA GLY A 208 -0.01 -1.26 32.31
C GLY A 208 -0.24 0.12 31.66
N GLY A 209 -1.36 0.34 30.96
CA GLY A 209 -1.69 1.63 30.34
C GLY A 209 -2.21 2.66 31.35
N ALA A 210 -2.88 2.19 32.42
CA ALA A 210 -3.38 3.03 33.51
C ALA A 210 -2.26 3.56 34.40
N ALA A 211 -1.19 2.81 34.58
CA ALA A 211 -0.03 3.20 35.40
C ALA A 211 0.79 4.36 34.79
N SER A 212 0.71 4.60 33.48
CA SER A 212 1.44 5.70 32.81
C SER A 212 0.80 7.09 32.95
N ARG A 213 -0.23 7.23 33.81
CA ARG A 213 -1.00 8.48 34.02
C ARG A 213 -0.96 9.00 35.46
N LEU A 214 -0.15 8.41 36.33
CA LEU A 214 0.20 8.94 37.66
C LEU A 214 1.65 9.42 37.62
#